data_AF-A0A8T2JLH7-F1
#
_entry.id   AF-A0A8T2JLH7-F1
#
_cell.length_a   1.000
_cell.length_b   1.000
_cell.length_c   1.000
_cell.angle_alpha   90.00
_cell.angle_beta   90.00
_cell.angle_gamma   90.00
#
_symmetry.space_group_name_H-M   'P 1'
#
loop_
_entity.id
_entity.type
_entity.pdbx_description
1 polymer ?
#
loop_
_entity_poly.entity_id
_entity_poly.type
_entity_poly.pdbx_seq_one_letter_code
_entity_poly.pdbx_strand_id
1 'polypeptide(L)'
;MLCKQQLEELSLENQQLKEDNEHTKMHIKEMEISRQPLSEKIPVADQLFKEMSHCLFDLKALCSILNQRVNGKEPNLSLLLGIGSLNSSSEESESYHSTECLTKKLSEAHRLRKDIDDLRIMLSDCYAQDMGDNCITQ
;
A
#
# COMPACT_ATOMS: atom_id res chain seq x y z
N MET A 1 32.31 16.48 61.23
CA MET A 1 32.16 17.48 60.14
C MET A 1 32.05 16.81 58.79
N LEU A 2 32.96 15.91 58.41
CA LEU A 2 32.99 15.25 57.10
C LEU A 2 31.65 14.58 56.69
N CYS A 3 31.00 13.82 57.58
CA CYS A 3 29.70 13.20 57.27
C CYS A 3 28.56 14.19 56.98
N LYS A 4 28.58 15.40 57.58
CA LYS A 4 27.56 16.41 57.29
C LYS A 4 27.73 16.99 55.89
N GLN A 5 28.99 17.21 55.50
CA GLN A 5 29.35 17.78 54.20
C GLN A 5 29.03 16.79 53.06
N GLN A 6 29.33 15.50 53.25
CA GLN A 6 28.94 14.44 52.32
C GLN A 6 27.42 14.26 52.20
N LEU A 7 26.68 14.45 53.31
CA LEU A 7 25.21 14.38 53.29
C LEU A 7 24.61 15.56 52.52
N GLU A 8 25.16 16.77 52.66
CA GLU A 8 24.75 17.94 51.89
C GLU A 8 25.04 17.77 50.39
N GLU A 9 26.21 17.24 50.04
CA GLU A 9 26.59 16.96 48.65
C GLU A 9 25.65 15.94 47.99
N LEU A 10 25.39 14.81 48.66
CA LEU A 10 24.44 13.79 48.19
C LEU A 10 23.00 14.29 48.12
N SER A 11 22.62 15.22 49.01
CA SER A 11 21.29 15.85 48.99
C SER A 11 21.14 16.77 47.77
N LEU A 12 22.19 17.53 47.44
CA LEU A 12 22.20 18.42 46.29
C LEU A 12 22.16 17.64 44.98
N GLU A 13 22.94 16.56 44.90
CA GLU A 13 22.96 15.66 43.74
C GLU A 13 21.60 14.97 43.52
N ASN A 14 20.95 14.51 44.59
CA ASN A 14 19.60 13.95 44.50
C ASN A 14 18.56 14.96 44.02
N GLN A 15 18.70 16.22 44.43
CA GLN A 15 17.80 17.28 43.99
C GLN A 15 17.98 17.55 42.49
N GLN A 16 19.22 17.62 42.01
CA GLN A 16 19.50 17.78 40.58
C GLN A 16 18.97 16.59 39.76
N LEU A 17 19.22 15.36 40.20
CA LEU A 17 18.72 14.15 39.54
C LEU A 17 17.19 14.13 39.47
N LYS A 18 16.50 14.64 40.49
CA LYS A 18 15.05 14.75 40.50
C LYS A 18 14.55 15.75 39.45
N GLU A 19 15.21 16.91 39.35
CA GLU A 19 14.89 17.93 38.35
C GLU A 19 15.13 17.43 36.92
N ASP A 20 16.25 16.75 36.68
CA ASP A 20 16.56 16.15 35.37
C ASP A 20 15.56 15.04 34.98
N ASN A 21 15.09 14.26 35.95
CA ASN A 21 14.10 13.20 35.73
C ASN A 21 12.71 13.77 35.43
N GLU A 22 12.31 14.85 36.11
CA GLU A 22 11.10 15.61 35.80
C GLU A 22 11.16 16.19 34.38
N HIS A 23 12.29 16.79 34.00
CA HIS A 23 12.51 17.32 32.65
C HIS A 23 12.46 16.23 31.58
N THR A 24 13.11 15.09 31.84
CA THR A 24 13.10 13.92 30.93
C THR A 24 11.69 13.36 30.78
N LYS A 25 10.93 13.22 31.86
CA LYS A 25 9.52 12.79 31.80
C LYS A 25 8.65 13.76 31.01
N MET A 26 8.87 15.06 31.16
CA MET A 26 8.14 16.09 30.41
C MET A 26 8.42 15.95 28.91
N HIS A 27 9.69 15.81 28.51
CA HIS A 27 10.06 15.59 27.12
C HIS A 27 9.55 14.27 26.54
N ILE A 28 9.55 13.18 27.32
CA ILE A 28 8.94 11.91 26.90
C ILE A 28 7.45 12.12 26.63
N LYS A 29 6.75 12.84 27.51
CA LYS A 29 5.32 13.12 27.37
C LYS A 29 5.02 14.01 26.15
N GLU A 30 5.86 15.01 25.88
CA GLU A 30 5.77 15.84 24.66
C GLU A 30 6.05 15.03 23.38
N MET A 31 7.03 14.12 23.41
CA MET A 31 7.28 13.19 22.32
C MET A 31 6.13 12.20 22.12
N GLU A 32 5.48 11.73 23.17
CA GLU A 32 4.30 10.86 23.09
C GLU A 32 3.09 11.60 22.51
N ILE A 33 2.86 12.85 22.93
CA ILE A 33 1.78 13.71 22.41
C ILE A 33 2.03 14.06 20.95
N SER A 34 3.26 14.41 20.55
CA SER A 34 3.58 14.68 19.14
C SER A 34 3.54 13.43 18.26
N ARG A 35 3.66 12.23 18.84
CA ARG A 35 3.51 10.93 18.15
C ARG A 35 2.05 10.46 18.04
N GLN A 36 1.11 11.04 18.78
CA GLN A 36 -0.32 10.86 18.56
C GLN A 36 -0.84 12.02 17.70
N PRO A 37 -1.07 11.80 16.38
CA PRO A 37 -2.12 10.90 15.92
C PRO A 37 -1.72 10.10 14.66
N LEU A 38 -0.68 9.27 14.76
CA LEU A 38 -0.49 8.20 13.76
C LEU A 38 -1.56 7.10 13.93
N SER A 39 -2.07 6.92 15.15
CA SER A 39 -3.05 5.87 15.49
C SER A 39 -4.42 6.01 14.81
N GLU A 40 -4.86 7.23 14.46
CA GLU A 40 -6.16 7.45 13.79
C GLU A 40 -6.07 7.38 12.26
N LYS A 41 -4.87 7.51 11.68
CA LYS A 41 -4.66 7.45 10.22
C LYS A 41 -4.38 6.04 9.70
N ILE A 42 -3.91 5.15 10.57
CA ILE A 42 -3.63 3.75 10.25
C ILE A 42 -4.88 3.03 9.70
N PRO A 43 -6.09 3.12 10.31
CA PRO A 43 -7.27 2.40 9.83
C PRO A 43 -7.72 2.81 8.42
N VAL A 44 -7.62 4.10 8.08
CA VAL A 44 -8.04 4.62 6.77
C VAL A 44 -7.03 4.22 5.68
N ALA A 45 -5.74 4.26 6.00
CA ALA A 45 -4.71 3.82 5.07
C ALA A 45 -4.85 2.31 4.77
N ASP A 46 -5.18 1.50 5.78
CA ASP A 46 -5.35 0.06 5.61
C ASP A 46 -6.56 -0.28 4.76
N GLN A 47 -7.67 0.42 5.01
CA GLN A 47 -8.86 0.28 4.18
C GLN A 47 -8.59 0.69 2.73
N LEU A 48 -7.81 1.77 2.52
CA LEU A 48 -7.39 2.19 1.19
C LEU A 48 -6.49 1.13 0.53
N PHE A 49 -5.51 0.56 1.23
CA PHE A 49 -4.64 -0.48 0.68
C PHE A 49 -5.40 -1.75 0.32
N LYS A 50 -6.39 -2.13 1.13
CA LYS A 50 -7.29 -3.23 0.83
C LYS A 50 -8.07 -2.95 -0.46
N GLU A 51 -8.67 -1.78 -0.58
CA GLU A 51 -9.44 -1.40 -1.77
C GLU A 51 -8.56 -1.30 -3.02
N MET A 52 -7.37 -0.70 -2.91
CA MET A 52 -6.39 -0.66 -3.99
C MET A 52 -5.95 -2.06 -4.43
N SER A 53 -5.86 -3.00 -3.49
CA SER A 53 -5.52 -4.39 -3.79
C SER A 53 -6.62 -5.10 -4.57
N HIS A 54 -7.89 -4.87 -4.23
CA HIS A 54 -9.03 -5.38 -5.00
C HIS A 54 -9.07 -4.76 -6.40
N CYS A 55 -8.95 -3.43 -6.49
CA CYS A 55 -8.87 -2.72 -7.77
C CYS A 55 -7.74 -3.28 -8.66
N LEU A 56 -6.56 -3.55 -8.09
CA LEU A 56 -5.44 -4.12 -8.83
C LEU A 56 -5.76 -5.51 -9.37
N PHE A 57 -6.41 -6.36 -8.57
CA PHE A 57 -6.84 -7.69 -9.01
C PHE A 57 -7.82 -7.59 -10.18
N ASP A 58 -8.86 -6.75 -10.06
CA ASP A 58 -9.88 -6.57 -11.09
C ASP A 58 -9.27 -6.03 -12.38
N LEU A 59 -8.40 -5.04 -12.30
CA LEU A 59 -7.72 -4.49 -13.48
C LEU A 59 -6.84 -5.54 -14.17
N LYS A 60 -6.15 -6.42 -13.43
CA LYS A 60 -5.40 -7.55 -14.01
C LYS A 60 -6.32 -8.55 -14.70
N ALA A 61 -7.46 -8.87 -14.10
CA ALA A 61 -8.46 -9.75 -14.69
C ALA A 61 -9.00 -9.16 -16.01
N LEU A 62 -9.37 -7.88 -16.00
CA LEU A 62 -9.83 -7.15 -17.18
C LEU A 62 -8.75 -7.09 -18.26
N CYS A 63 -7.51 -6.79 -17.89
CA CYS A 63 -6.38 -6.79 -18.81
C CYS A 63 -6.17 -8.17 -19.47
N SER A 64 -6.34 -9.25 -18.70
CA SER A 64 -6.27 -10.62 -19.24
C SER A 64 -7.40 -10.90 -20.24
N ILE A 65 -8.64 -10.52 -19.90
CA ILE A 65 -9.81 -10.67 -20.78
C ILE A 65 -9.64 -9.88 -22.07
N LEU A 66 -9.21 -8.62 -21.99
CA LEU A 66 -8.96 -7.78 -23.15
C LEU A 66 -7.87 -8.37 -24.04
N ASN A 67 -6.79 -8.89 -23.45
CA ASN A 67 -5.73 -9.57 -24.19
C ASN A 67 -6.25 -10.80 -24.93
N GLN A 68 -7.09 -11.61 -24.28
CA GLN A 68 -7.71 -12.78 -24.92
C GLN A 68 -8.55 -12.32 -26.12
N ARG A 69 -9.39 -11.30 -25.94
CA ARG A 69 -10.28 -10.79 -27.00
C ARG A 69 -9.54 -10.20 -28.19
N VAL A 70 -8.51 -9.37 -27.95
CA VAL A 70 -7.68 -8.78 -29.02
C VAL A 70 -6.98 -9.86 -29.84
N ASN A 71 -6.63 -10.99 -29.21
CA ASN A 71 -6.04 -12.14 -29.90
C ASN A 71 -7.09 -13.11 -30.49
N GLY A 72 -8.37 -12.72 -30.55
CA GLY A 72 -9.46 -13.55 -31.07
C GLY A 72 -9.83 -14.77 -30.21
N LYS A 73 -9.35 -14.83 -28.97
CA LYS A 73 -9.63 -15.93 -28.02
C LYS A 73 -10.89 -15.65 -27.21
N GLU A 74 -11.54 -16.73 -26.77
CA GLU A 74 -12.64 -16.61 -25.81
C GLU A 74 -12.14 -16.11 -24.44
N PRO A 75 -12.86 -15.19 -23.80
CA PRO A 75 -12.48 -14.65 -22.50
C PRO A 75 -12.69 -15.69 -21.39
N ASN A 76 -11.83 -15.69 -20.37
CA ASN A 76 -12.01 -16.54 -19.20
C ASN A 76 -13.29 -16.15 -18.45
N LEU A 77 -14.27 -17.06 -18.43
CA LEU A 77 -15.58 -16.81 -17.84
C LEU A 77 -15.52 -16.55 -16.32
N SER A 78 -14.62 -17.21 -15.60
CA SER A 78 -14.47 -16.98 -14.15
C SER A 78 -13.94 -15.58 -13.83
N LEU A 79 -12.98 -15.10 -14.62
CA LEU A 79 -12.50 -13.71 -14.52
C LEU A 79 -13.60 -12.72 -14.91
N LEU A 80 -14.34 -13.02 -15.97
CA LEU A 80 -15.43 -12.17 -16.46
C LEU A 80 -16.57 -12.04 -15.43
N LEU A 81 -16.86 -13.10 -14.69
CA LEU A 81 -17.85 -13.15 -13.62
C LEU A 81 -17.30 -12.66 -12.26
N GLY A 82 -16.03 -12.28 -12.17
CA GLY A 82 -15.43 -11.75 -10.94
C GLY A 82 -15.24 -12.78 -9.81
N ILE A 83 -15.20 -14.07 -10.12
CA ILE A 83 -15.24 -15.17 -9.12
C ILE A 83 -14.03 -15.20 -8.17
N GLY A 84 -12.94 -14.49 -8.48
CA GLY A 84 -11.79 -14.31 -7.57
C GLY A 84 -11.78 -13.00 -6.78
N SER A 85 -12.53 -11.98 -7.23
CA SER A 85 -12.53 -10.64 -6.62
C SER A 85 -13.29 -10.66 -5.29
N LEU A 86 -14.47 -11.29 -5.26
CA LEU A 86 -15.29 -11.43 -4.06
C LEU A 86 -14.61 -12.23 -2.94
N ASN A 87 -13.80 -13.23 -3.29
CA ASN A 87 -13.22 -14.17 -2.32
C ASN A 87 -12.03 -13.57 -1.57
N SER A 88 -11.38 -12.53 -2.12
CA SER A 88 -10.25 -11.84 -1.47
C SER A 88 -10.67 -10.96 -0.28
N SER A 89 -11.96 -10.60 -0.21
CA SER A 89 -12.52 -9.72 0.82
C SER A 89 -12.56 -10.35 2.22
N SER A 90 -12.64 -11.68 2.33
CA SER A 90 -13.08 -12.34 3.56
C SER A 90 -11.98 -12.93 4.45
N GLU A 91 -10.72 -13.07 4.00
CA GLU A 91 -9.72 -13.84 4.77
C GLU A 91 -8.31 -13.21 4.90
N GLU A 92 -7.98 -12.10 4.23
CA GLU A 92 -6.61 -11.53 4.26
C GLU A 92 -6.42 -10.36 5.26
N SER A 93 -6.96 -10.45 6.47
CA SER A 93 -6.81 -9.41 7.51
C SER A 93 -5.34 -9.15 7.94
N GLU A 94 -4.45 -10.13 7.80
CA GLU A 94 -3.26 -10.19 8.66
C GLU A 94 -1.94 -9.67 8.04
N SER A 95 -1.90 -9.13 6.82
CA SER A 95 -0.60 -8.78 6.20
C SER A 95 -0.60 -7.62 5.19
N TYR A 96 -1.52 -6.67 5.26
CA TYR A 96 -1.41 -5.45 4.41
C TYR A 96 -0.27 -4.52 4.85
N HIS A 97 0.24 -4.68 6.07
CA HIS A 97 1.35 -3.89 6.62
C HIS A 97 2.73 -4.49 6.36
N SER A 98 2.81 -5.74 5.88
CA SER A 98 4.12 -6.34 5.62
C SER A 98 4.76 -5.67 4.42
N THR A 99 5.98 -5.16 4.59
CA THR A 99 6.80 -4.60 3.51
C THR A 99 6.91 -5.57 2.33
N GLU A 100 6.94 -6.88 2.59
CA GLU A 100 6.97 -7.91 1.55
C GLU A 100 5.67 -7.94 0.72
N CYS A 101 4.51 -7.87 1.38
CA CYS A 101 3.21 -7.80 0.72
C CYS A 101 3.08 -6.54 -0.15
N LEU A 102 3.48 -5.39 0.39
CA LEU A 102 3.47 -4.12 -0.34
C LEU A 102 4.41 -4.15 -1.55
N THR A 103 5.61 -4.73 -1.39
CA THR A 103 6.58 -4.88 -2.48
C THR A 103 6.02 -5.79 -3.58
N LYS A 104 5.35 -6.88 -3.21
CA LYS A 104 4.66 -7.76 -4.17
C LYS A 104 3.54 -7.01 -4.90
N LYS A 105 2.65 -6.31 -4.20
CA LYS A 105 1.57 -5.53 -4.82
C LYS A 105 2.11 -4.45 -5.77
N LEU A 106 3.20 -3.78 -5.39
CA LEU A 106 3.89 -2.82 -6.26
C LEU A 106 4.42 -3.47 -7.54
N SER A 107 5.07 -4.63 -7.41
CA SER A 107 5.56 -5.40 -8.56
C SER A 107 4.44 -5.82 -9.51
N GLU A 108 3.30 -6.23 -8.96
CA GLU A 108 2.11 -6.59 -9.73
C GLU A 108 1.50 -5.38 -10.44
N ALA A 109 1.46 -4.22 -9.79
CA ALA A 109 1.01 -2.97 -10.40
C ALA A 109 1.94 -2.52 -11.54
N HIS A 110 3.26 -2.65 -11.38
CA HIS A 110 4.21 -2.40 -12.46
C HIS A 110 4.02 -3.35 -13.65
N ARG A 111 3.77 -4.64 -13.37
CA ARG A 111 3.47 -5.61 -14.43
C ARG A 111 2.19 -5.23 -15.18
N LEU A 112 1.12 -4.94 -14.45
CA LEU A 112 -0.16 -4.51 -15.03
C LEU A 112 0.02 -3.28 -15.93
N ARG A 113 0.84 -2.30 -15.50
CA ARG A 113 1.13 -1.13 -16.32
C ARG A 113 1.72 -1.52 -17.68
N LYS A 114 2.69 -2.43 -17.68
CA LYS A 114 3.29 -2.95 -18.91
C LYS A 114 2.25 -3.69 -19.77
N ASP A 115 1.45 -4.57 -19.17
CA ASP A 115 0.44 -5.33 -19.90
C ASP A 115 -0.62 -4.41 -20.55
N ILE A 116 -0.95 -3.28 -19.90
CA ILE A 116 -1.82 -2.24 -20.47
C ILE A 116 -1.17 -1.55 -21.67
N ASP A 117 0.12 -1.24 -21.59
CA ASP A 117 0.82 -0.60 -22.71
C ASP A 117 0.96 -1.55 -23.90
N ASP A 118 1.25 -2.83 -23.66
CA ASP A 118 1.26 -3.87 -24.69
C ASP A 118 -0.12 -4.03 -25.34
N LEU A 119 -1.19 -4.02 -24.52
CA LEU A 119 -2.58 -4.02 -25.00
C LEU A 119 -2.90 -2.82 -25.89
N ARG A 120 -2.46 -1.62 -25.51
CA ARG A 120 -2.68 -0.40 -26.30
C ARG A 120 -2.02 -0.49 -27.66
N ILE A 121 -0.81 -1.05 -27.73
CA ILE A 121 -0.11 -1.27 -29.00
C ILE A 121 -0.93 -2.22 -29.87
N MET A 122 -1.27 -3.40 -29.36
CA MET A 122 -2.05 -4.38 -30.13
C MET A 122 -3.41 -3.86 -30.59
N LEU A 123 -4.13 -3.16 -29.72
CA LEU A 123 -5.43 -2.58 -30.08
C LEU A 123 -5.28 -1.51 -31.17
N SER A 124 -4.21 -0.71 -31.11
CA SER A 124 -3.91 0.29 -32.14
C SER A 124 -3.58 -0.35 -33.47
N ASP A 125 -2.80 -1.44 -33.46
CA ASP A 125 -2.45 -2.20 -34.67
C ASP A 125 -3.70 -2.83 -35.30
N CYS A 126 -4.54 -3.48 -34.49
CA CYS A 126 -5.83 -4.02 -34.95
C CYS A 126 -6.71 -2.93 -35.56
N TYR A 127 -6.83 -1.77 -34.90
CA TYR A 127 -7.62 -0.66 -35.41
C TYR A 127 -7.07 -0.10 -36.73
N ALA A 128 -5.74 0.04 -36.85
CA ALA A 128 -5.10 0.49 -38.07
C ALA A 128 -5.31 -0.50 -39.22
N GLN A 129 -5.21 -1.80 -38.93
CA GLN A 129 -5.47 -2.86 -39.91
C GLN A 129 -6.94 -2.86 -40.34
N ASP A 130 -7.89 -2.84 -39.41
CA ASP A 130 -9.32 -2.78 -39.71
C ASP A 130 -9.67 -1.56 -40.58
N MET A 131 -9.08 -0.39 -40.28
CA MET A 131 -9.28 0.82 -41.09
C MET A 131 -8.65 0.72 -42.48
N GLY A 132 -7.53 0.00 -42.62
CA GLY A 132 -6.91 -0.31 -43.92
C GLY A 132 -7.72 -1.31 -44.75
N ASP A 133 -8.21 -2.37 -44.12
CA ASP A 133 -8.96 -3.46 -44.77
C ASP A 133 -10.37 -3.03 -45.21
N ASN A 134 -10.98 -2.06 -44.50
CA ASN A 134 -12.26 -1.45 -44.88
C ASN A 134 -12.13 -0.29 -45.91
N CYS A 135 -10.93 -0.03 -46.42
CA CYS A 135 -10.70 0.99 -47.43
C CYS A 135 -11.17 0.49 -48.81
N ILE A 136 -12.43 0.76 -49.16
CA ILE A 136 -12.90 0.61 -50.55
C ILE A 136 -12.24 1.71 -51.36
N THR A 137 -11.20 1.39 -52.13
CA THR A 137 -10.72 2.28 -53.19
C THR A 137 -11.87 2.49 -54.18
N GLN A 138 -12.42 3.71 -54.21
CA GLN A 138 -13.40 4.15 -55.22
C GLN A 138 -12.70 4.52 -56.52
#